data_AF-A0A7Y4SAL1-F1
#
_entry.id   AF-A0A7Y4SAL1-F1
#
_cell.length_a   1.000
_cell.length_b   1.000
_cell.length_c   1.000
_cell.angle_alpha   90.00
_cell.angle_beta   90.00
_cell.angle_gamma   90.00
#
_symmetry.space_group_name_H-M   'P 1'
#
loop_
_entity.id
_entity.type
_entity.pdbx_description
1 polymer ?
#
loop_
_entity_poly.entity_id
_entity_poly.type
_entity_poly.pdbx_seq_one_letter_code
_entity_poly.pdbx_strand_id
1 'polypeptide(L)'
;MNRVFIVIAALSLSLVTSMSAANADVLWLTETAPPKASASQVADHAAHHHAMHSSTSAVSKTATSDSGKHDHTGMIVLDETPGKDHRPSKQVWLRRGDDIKKSPFSDLDGGDPSLTLIDQAGKKSVVEAGQENGLFTLKAEMPEVGFYEAYLEQRSVKEGRLLVELPKIELLWASCQPKEIDEEAVAKPIVNEAVALELVRIHKEDEGCMNRIVSGDVVNFQVLSYGKPVAGIPVSMVTQEGWRNTQTSDASGTVAFTMIREYFPNWLEFKKYHTDVFLVSAVMEKNESGALNGQSYSSVRYEATLPGKYRPSPHDYRSYAWGLGISFFVIVFGGLAVYLYRRRRLKPYKEVRVDDKS
;
A
#
# COMPACT_ATOMS: atom_id res chain seq x y z
N MET A 1 23.43 -61.46 -3.31
CA MET A 1 22.99 -60.75 -4.54
C MET A 1 21.94 -59.73 -4.14
N ASN A 2 22.21 -58.47 -4.45
CA ASN A 2 21.53 -57.27 -3.95
C ASN A 2 20.03 -57.23 -4.30
N ARG A 3 19.19 -56.96 -3.29
CA ARG A 3 17.78 -56.57 -3.49
C ARG A 3 17.70 -55.04 -3.52
N VAL A 4 17.42 -54.50 -4.70
CA VAL A 4 17.16 -53.09 -4.94
C VAL A 4 15.74 -52.77 -4.44
N PHE A 5 15.61 -51.93 -3.42
CA PHE A 5 14.33 -51.34 -3.02
C PHE A 5 14.07 -50.11 -3.88
N ILE A 6 13.04 -50.17 -4.72
CA ILE A 6 12.51 -49.03 -5.46
C ILE A 6 11.53 -48.30 -4.54
N VAL A 7 11.90 -47.09 -4.10
CA VAL A 7 11.02 -46.17 -3.38
C VAL A 7 10.25 -45.36 -4.41
N ILE A 8 8.95 -45.62 -4.54
CA ILE A 8 8.05 -44.82 -5.37
C ILE A 8 7.61 -43.61 -4.54
N ALA A 9 8.19 -42.45 -4.83
CA ALA A 9 7.73 -41.18 -4.30
C ALA A 9 6.44 -40.76 -5.04
N ALA A 10 5.30 -40.93 -4.38
CA ALA A 10 4.03 -40.41 -4.86
C ALA A 10 4.00 -38.88 -4.64
N LEU A 11 4.23 -38.12 -5.70
CA LEU A 11 4.03 -36.69 -5.73
C LEU A 11 2.52 -36.42 -5.81
N SER A 12 1.89 -36.14 -4.68
CA SER A 12 0.52 -35.63 -4.62
C SER A 12 0.50 -34.17 -5.07
N LEU A 13 0.15 -33.94 -6.34
CA LEU A 13 -0.06 -32.62 -6.90
C LEU A 13 -1.43 -32.10 -6.42
N SER A 14 -1.46 -31.43 -5.27
CA SER A 14 -2.66 -30.75 -4.78
C SER A 14 -2.92 -29.50 -5.61
N LEU A 15 -3.93 -29.56 -6.50
CA LEU A 15 -4.47 -28.35 -7.13
C LEU A 15 -5.14 -27.49 -6.05
N VAL A 16 -4.46 -26.42 -5.63
CA VAL A 16 -5.06 -25.33 -4.85
C VAL A 16 -5.53 -24.29 -5.85
N THR A 17 -6.76 -24.43 -6.34
CA THR A 17 -7.47 -23.36 -7.06
C THR A 17 -8.67 -22.94 -6.24
N SER A 18 -8.41 -22.19 -5.17
CA SER A 18 -9.41 -21.33 -4.55
C SER A 18 -9.24 -19.93 -5.16
N MET A 19 -10.04 -19.62 -6.19
CA MET A 19 -10.30 -18.21 -6.50
C MET A 19 -11.08 -17.65 -5.31
N SER A 20 -10.36 -17.01 -4.38
CA SER A 20 -10.95 -16.32 -3.25
C SER A 20 -11.79 -15.17 -3.81
N ALA A 21 -13.11 -15.31 -3.74
CA ALA A 21 -14.04 -14.25 -4.07
C ALA A 21 -13.74 -13.03 -3.19
N ALA A 22 -13.91 -11.83 -3.73
CA ALA A 22 -13.76 -10.59 -2.98
C ALA A 22 -14.65 -10.63 -1.72
N ASN A 23 -14.08 -10.32 -0.57
CA ASN A 23 -14.81 -10.30 0.68
C ASN A 23 -15.38 -8.90 0.91
N ALA A 24 -16.71 -8.77 0.79
CA ALA A 24 -17.41 -7.49 0.88
C ALA A 24 -17.41 -6.89 2.29
N ASP A 25 -17.16 -7.69 3.33
CA ASP A 25 -17.30 -7.27 4.72
C ASP A 25 -15.98 -6.75 5.34
N VAL A 26 -14.84 -6.86 4.66
CA VAL A 26 -13.53 -6.48 5.22
C VAL A 26 -13.43 -4.99 5.52
N LEU A 27 -13.20 -4.62 6.78
CA LEU A 27 -12.94 -3.23 7.17
C LEU A 27 -11.44 -2.90 7.17
N TRP A 28 -11.08 -1.70 6.71
CA TRP A 28 -9.70 -1.20 6.74
C TRP A 28 -9.63 0.34 6.74
N LEU A 29 -8.54 0.89 7.28
CA LEU A 29 -8.33 2.34 7.38
C LEU A 29 -7.52 2.87 6.18
N THR A 30 -7.67 4.14 5.80
CA THR A 30 -6.85 4.76 4.75
C THR A 30 -6.59 6.24 4.99
N GLU A 31 -5.41 6.71 4.63
CA GLU A 31 -5.12 8.16 4.56
C GLU A 31 -5.69 8.83 3.29
N THR A 32 -6.25 8.04 2.37
CA THR A 32 -6.80 8.57 1.11
C THR A 32 -8.20 9.09 1.35
N ALA A 33 -8.38 10.40 1.21
CA ALA A 33 -9.70 11.02 1.38
C ALA A 33 -10.71 10.56 0.33
N PRO A 34 -12.00 10.51 0.67
CA PRO A 34 -13.06 10.25 -0.29
C PRO A 34 -13.05 11.30 -1.40
N PRO A 35 -13.35 10.92 -2.66
CA PRO A 35 -13.46 11.89 -3.73
C PRO A 35 -14.58 12.89 -3.41
N LYS A 36 -14.37 14.20 -3.67
CA LYS A 36 -15.33 15.27 -3.32
C LYS A 36 -16.76 15.04 -3.83
N ALA A 37 -16.95 14.21 -4.86
CA ALA A 37 -18.27 13.89 -5.42
C ALA A 37 -19.05 12.82 -4.63
N SER A 38 -18.42 12.01 -3.78
CA SER A 38 -19.12 10.96 -3.00
C SER A 38 -19.83 11.48 -1.75
N ALA A 39 -19.56 12.73 -1.34
CA ALA A 39 -20.22 13.39 -0.21
C ALA A 39 -21.73 13.63 -0.43
N SER A 40 -22.22 13.58 -1.68
CA SER A 40 -23.61 13.91 -2.01
C SER A 40 -24.52 12.69 -2.20
N GLN A 41 -24.00 11.46 -2.20
CA GLN A 41 -24.80 10.26 -2.51
C GLN A 41 -25.31 9.49 -1.29
N VAL A 42 -24.80 9.76 -0.08
CA VAL A 42 -25.30 9.11 1.16
C VAL A 42 -26.57 9.78 1.69
N ALA A 43 -26.88 11.01 1.26
CA ALA A 43 -28.03 11.77 1.75
C ALA A 43 -29.36 11.51 0.99
N ASP A 44 -29.36 10.86 -0.18
CA ASP A 44 -30.49 10.93 -1.12
C ASP A 44 -31.36 9.67 -1.24
N HIS A 45 -31.27 8.71 -0.32
CA HIS A 45 -32.25 7.60 -0.28
C HIS A 45 -33.55 7.91 0.49
N ALA A 46 -33.82 9.19 0.78
CA ALA A 46 -35.06 9.62 1.42
C ALA A 46 -35.62 10.93 0.84
N ALA A 47 -36.01 10.97 -0.45
CA ALA A 47 -37.17 11.75 -0.92
C ALA A 47 -37.41 11.59 -2.43
N HIS A 48 -38.63 11.17 -2.79
CA HIS A 48 -39.18 11.37 -4.12
C HIS A 48 -39.48 12.87 -4.38
N HIS A 49 -39.20 13.36 -5.59
CA HIS A 49 -40.13 14.06 -6.52
C HIS A 49 -39.42 15.06 -7.45
N HIS A 50 -39.77 14.96 -8.73
CA HIS A 50 -39.61 15.86 -9.88
C HIS A 50 -38.97 17.25 -9.68
N ALA A 51 -37.95 17.55 -10.50
CA ALA A 51 -37.92 18.76 -11.34
C ALA A 51 -36.81 18.66 -12.40
N MET A 52 -37.18 18.91 -13.67
CA MET A 52 -36.23 19.25 -14.73
C MET A 52 -35.78 20.71 -14.57
N HIS A 53 -34.49 21.01 -14.81
CA HIS A 53 -34.07 22.02 -15.80
C HIS A 53 -32.55 22.18 -15.96
N SER A 54 -32.17 22.27 -17.24
CA SER A 54 -31.07 22.99 -17.91
C SER A 54 -29.60 22.87 -17.46
N SER A 55 -28.86 22.28 -18.40
CA SER A 55 -27.43 22.40 -18.68
C SER A 55 -26.89 23.84 -18.71
N THR A 56 -25.74 24.08 -18.08
CA THR A 56 -24.73 25.01 -18.63
C THR A 56 -23.33 24.49 -18.30
N SER A 57 -22.57 24.12 -19.33
CA SER A 57 -21.17 23.70 -19.23
C SER A 57 -20.27 24.93 -19.24
N ALA A 58 -19.44 25.10 -18.21
CA ALA A 58 -18.32 26.04 -18.21
C ALA A 58 -17.01 25.25 -18.07
N VAL A 59 -16.28 25.16 -19.18
CA VAL A 59 -14.91 24.65 -19.26
C VAL A 59 -13.99 25.68 -18.63
N SER A 60 -13.33 25.32 -17.53
CA SER A 60 -12.23 26.12 -16.98
C SER A 60 -10.91 25.36 -17.14
N LYS A 61 -10.05 25.89 -18.01
CA LYS A 61 -8.65 25.47 -18.16
C LYS A 61 -7.85 26.14 -17.06
N THR A 62 -7.20 25.37 -16.20
CA THR A 62 -6.18 25.90 -15.28
C THR A 62 -4.82 25.34 -15.65
N ALA A 63 -3.92 26.25 -15.99
CA ALA A 63 -2.53 26.01 -16.34
C ALA A 63 -1.75 25.44 -15.16
N THR A 64 -0.96 24.41 -15.42
CA THR A 64 -0.01 23.80 -14.49
C THR A 64 1.25 24.65 -14.43
N SER A 65 1.49 25.31 -13.29
CA SER A 65 2.81 25.81 -12.91
C SER A 65 3.61 24.67 -12.30
N ASP A 66 4.65 24.29 -13.01
CA ASP A 66 5.67 23.32 -12.64
C ASP A 66 6.58 23.90 -11.55
N SER A 67 6.58 23.28 -10.37
CA SER A 67 7.64 23.43 -9.38
C SER A 67 7.64 22.16 -8.52
N GLY A 68 8.73 21.39 -8.59
CA GLY A 68 8.92 20.13 -7.88
C GLY A 68 8.64 20.27 -6.39
N LYS A 69 7.48 19.79 -5.95
CA LYS A 69 7.12 19.63 -4.54
C LYS A 69 7.37 18.18 -4.15
N HIS A 70 8.04 17.99 -3.03
CA HIS A 70 8.17 16.70 -2.37
C HIS A 70 6.77 16.20 -2.02
N ASP A 71 6.41 15.05 -2.59
CA ASP A 71 5.06 14.49 -2.50
C ASP A 71 4.86 13.85 -1.12
N HIS A 72 4.23 14.61 -0.21
CA HIS A 72 3.71 14.09 1.05
C HIS A 72 2.33 13.48 0.78
N THR A 73 2.32 12.18 0.46
CA THR A 73 1.15 11.38 0.05
C THR A 73 0.12 11.10 1.16
N GLY A 74 0.00 11.99 2.14
CA GLY A 74 -1.12 12.06 3.09
C GLY A 74 -1.60 13.50 3.13
N MET A 75 -2.92 13.74 3.19
CA MET A 75 -3.42 15.09 3.47
C MET A 75 -2.93 15.50 4.86
N ILE A 76 -1.82 16.24 4.90
CA ILE A 76 -1.46 17.03 6.07
C ILE A 76 -2.39 18.23 6.00
N VAL A 77 -3.44 18.22 6.84
CA VAL A 77 -4.29 19.39 7.01
C VAL A 77 -3.48 20.40 7.83
N LEU A 78 -2.74 21.25 7.13
CA LEU A 78 -2.17 22.46 7.72
C LEU A 78 -3.34 23.44 7.84
N ASP A 79 -3.85 23.62 9.05
CA ASP A 79 -4.84 24.65 9.33
C ASP A 79 -4.14 26.02 9.20
N GLU A 80 -4.41 26.75 8.11
CA GLU A 80 -3.73 27.99 7.70
C GLU A 80 -4.18 29.22 8.52
N THR A 81 -4.24 29.11 9.84
CA THR A 81 -4.39 30.27 10.72
C THR A 81 -3.03 30.67 11.31
N PRO A 82 -2.51 31.89 11.02
CA PRO A 82 -1.23 32.33 11.57
C PRO A 82 -1.34 32.49 13.09
N GLY A 83 -0.53 31.74 13.85
CA GLY A 83 -0.33 31.95 15.30
C GLY A 83 -0.73 30.81 16.24
N LYS A 84 -1.10 29.62 15.75
CA LYS A 84 -1.21 28.41 16.58
C LYS A 84 -0.12 27.42 16.23
N ASP A 85 0.53 26.86 17.25
CA ASP A 85 1.50 25.78 17.13
C ASP A 85 0.99 24.69 16.16
N HIS A 86 1.58 24.61 14.98
CA HIS A 86 1.18 23.64 13.96
C HIS A 86 1.57 22.25 14.43
N ARG A 87 0.64 21.56 15.11
CA ARG A 87 0.79 20.14 15.40
C ARG A 87 0.51 19.36 14.12
N PRO A 88 1.49 18.59 13.63
CA PRO A 88 1.27 17.76 12.46
C PRO A 88 0.19 16.73 12.80
N SER A 89 -0.79 16.62 11.91
CA SER A 89 -1.91 15.71 12.08
C SER A 89 -2.16 14.96 10.79
N LYS A 90 -2.68 13.74 10.93
CA LYS A 90 -3.10 12.91 9.81
C LYS A 90 -4.56 12.57 9.93
N GLN A 91 -5.24 12.58 8.79
CA GLN A 91 -6.63 12.18 8.69
C GLN A 91 -6.72 10.78 8.07
N VAL A 92 -7.51 9.91 8.70
CA VAL A 92 -7.78 8.56 8.22
C VAL A 92 -9.28 8.33 8.07
N TRP A 93 -9.62 7.46 7.14
CA TRP A 93 -10.99 7.13 6.74
C TRP A 93 -11.20 5.63 6.78
N LEU A 94 -12.42 5.19 7.08
CA LEU A 94 -12.79 3.77 7.06
C LEU A 94 -13.30 3.37 5.68
N ARG A 95 -12.89 2.20 5.21
CA ARG A 95 -13.39 1.58 3.98
C ARG A 95 -13.86 0.16 4.27
N ARG A 96 -14.82 -0.30 3.47
CA ARG A 96 -15.44 -1.63 3.56
C ARG A 96 -15.26 -2.38 2.23
N GLY A 97 -14.85 -3.64 2.30
CA GLY A 97 -14.49 -4.51 1.18
C GLY A 97 -13.00 -4.52 0.86
N ASP A 98 -12.54 -5.58 0.20
CA ASP A 98 -11.12 -5.82 -0.12
C ASP A 98 -10.69 -5.45 -1.57
N ASP A 99 -11.60 -5.00 -2.43
CA ASP A 99 -11.28 -4.38 -3.73
C ASP A 99 -10.84 -2.92 -3.50
N ILE A 100 -9.55 -2.71 -3.23
CA ILE A 100 -8.97 -1.41 -2.87
C ILE A 100 -9.43 -0.24 -3.75
N LYS A 101 -9.69 -0.46 -5.04
CA LYS A 101 -10.17 0.60 -5.95
C LYS A 101 -11.65 0.90 -5.77
N LYS A 102 -12.46 -0.13 -5.58
CA LYS A 102 -13.94 -0.01 -5.59
C LYS A 102 -14.56 0.05 -4.21
N SER A 103 -13.84 -0.36 -3.15
CA SER A 103 -14.34 -0.42 -1.78
C SER A 103 -14.93 0.92 -1.35
N PRO A 104 -16.22 0.99 -1.00
CA PRO A 104 -16.80 2.23 -0.54
C PRO A 104 -16.14 2.70 0.76
N PHE A 105 -16.20 4.01 0.98
CA PHE A 105 -16.00 4.57 2.31
C PHE A 105 -17.20 4.19 3.16
N SER A 106 -16.94 3.86 4.43
CA SER A 106 -17.96 3.38 5.35
C SER A 106 -18.25 4.46 6.39
N ASP A 107 -19.52 4.55 6.79
CA ASP A 107 -19.87 5.02 8.12
C ASP A 107 -19.62 3.90 9.14
N LEU A 108 -19.84 4.22 10.41
CA LEU A 108 -19.87 3.22 11.46
C LEU A 108 -21.32 2.95 11.85
N ASP A 109 -21.74 1.71 11.62
CA ASP A 109 -23.04 1.22 12.03
C ASP A 109 -23.05 1.02 13.55
N GLY A 110 -23.71 1.92 14.29
CA GLY A 110 -24.17 1.69 15.67
C GLY A 110 -23.10 1.24 16.67
N GLY A 111 -22.32 2.21 17.17
CA GLY A 111 -21.43 2.05 18.33
C GLY A 111 -20.68 3.35 18.60
N ASP A 112 -20.11 3.49 19.80
CA ASP A 112 -19.10 4.52 20.08
C ASP A 112 -17.72 3.94 19.74
N PRO A 113 -17.23 4.08 18.49
CA PRO A 113 -15.88 3.64 18.14
C PRO A 113 -14.85 4.38 18.98
N SER A 114 -14.05 3.63 19.73
CA SER A 114 -12.81 4.18 20.28
C SER A 114 -11.68 3.77 19.36
N LEU A 115 -11.05 4.75 18.72
CA LEU A 115 -9.78 4.51 18.05
C LEU A 115 -8.66 4.70 19.08
N THR A 116 -7.77 3.72 19.14
CA THR A 116 -6.54 3.83 19.93
C THR A 116 -5.40 4.20 19.02
N LEU A 117 -4.69 5.29 19.34
CA LEU A 117 -3.43 5.66 18.72
C LEU A 117 -2.29 5.28 19.67
N ILE A 118 -1.29 4.56 19.17
CA ILE A 118 -0.09 4.18 19.92
C ILE A 118 1.12 4.81 19.25
N ASP A 119 1.93 5.54 20.02
CA ASP A 119 3.18 6.13 19.55
C ASP A 119 4.37 5.17 19.70
N GLN A 120 5.56 5.59 19.27
CA GLN A 120 6.79 4.78 19.34
C GLN A 120 7.22 4.44 20.78
N ALA A 121 6.84 5.25 21.76
CA ALA A 121 7.10 4.97 23.17
C ALA A 121 6.08 3.98 23.76
N GLY A 122 5.11 3.50 22.96
CA GLY A 122 4.03 2.63 23.39
C GLY A 122 2.94 3.34 24.17
N LYS A 123 2.96 4.68 24.23
CA LYS A 123 1.93 5.46 24.91
C LYS A 123 0.66 5.44 24.08
N LYS A 124 -0.43 5.01 24.73
CA LYS A 124 -1.76 4.94 24.14
C LYS A 124 -2.50 6.26 24.35
N SER A 125 -3.18 6.71 23.32
CA SER A 125 -4.12 7.83 23.37
C SER A 125 -5.41 7.42 22.67
N VAL A 126 -6.55 7.85 23.22
CA VAL A 126 -7.84 7.69 22.56
C VAL A 126 -8.02 8.90 21.65
N VAL A 127 -8.32 8.65 20.38
CA VAL A 127 -8.61 9.72 19.43
C VAL A 127 -10.10 9.67 19.12
N GLU A 128 -10.76 10.80 19.26
CA GLU A 128 -12.19 10.92 19.00
C GLU A 128 -12.47 10.68 17.52
N ALA A 129 -13.40 9.77 17.25
CA ALA A 129 -13.95 9.58 15.93
C ALA A 129 -14.78 10.81 15.51
N GLY A 130 -14.61 11.23 14.28
CA GLY A 130 -15.43 12.26 13.65
C GLY A 130 -16.28 11.69 12.52
N GLN A 131 -17.16 12.54 12.00
CA GLN A 131 -17.85 12.31 10.74
C GLN A 131 -17.65 13.51 9.83
N GLU A 132 -17.37 13.24 8.56
CA GLU A 132 -17.30 14.26 7.52
C GLU A 132 -18.11 13.78 6.32
N ASN A 133 -19.17 14.52 5.97
CA ASN A 133 -20.14 14.14 4.95
C ASN A 133 -20.78 12.75 5.17
N GLY A 134 -21.07 12.42 6.42
CA GLY A 134 -21.65 11.11 6.80
C GLY A 134 -20.66 9.94 6.76
N LEU A 135 -19.39 10.17 6.44
CA LEU A 135 -18.35 9.14 6.41
C LEU A 135 -17.53 9.17 7.69
N PHE A 136 -17.11 7.99 8.15
CA PHE A 136 -16.21 7.90 9.29
C PHE A 136 -14.85 8.52 8.95
N THR A 137 -14.41 9.43 9.81
CA THR A 137 -13.09 10.04 9.72
C THR A 137 -12.46 10.15 11.09
N LEU A 138 -11.14 10.21 11.11
CA LEU A 138 -10.40 10.48 12.33
C LEU A 138 -9.19 11.34 12.03
N LYS A 139 -8.94 12.32 12.90
CA LYS A 139 -7.77 13.20 12.83
C LYS A 139 -6.87 12.94 14.03
N ALA A 140 -5.72 12.33 13.80
CA ALA A 140 -4.73 12.02 14.82
C ALA A 140 -3.64 13.11 14.86
N GLU A 141 -3.36 13.67 16.03
CA GLU A 141 -2.17 14.50 16.26
C GLU A 141 -0.93 13.62 16.42
N MET A 142 0.19 14.01 15.81
CA MET A 142 1.44 13.24 15.77
C MET A 142 2.62 14.11 16.22
N PRO A 143 2.68 14.50 17.52
CA PRO A 143 3.60 15.54 17.98
C PRO A 143 5.10 15.20 17.79
N GLU A 144 5.44 13.93 17.74
CA GLU A 144 6.82 13.43 17.65
C GLU A 144 7.08 12.80 16.28
N VAL A 145 8.31 12.91 15.79
CA VAL A 145 8.70 12.27 14.52
C VAL A 145 8.79 10.76 14.74
N GLY A 146 8.15 10.00 13.85
CA GLY A 146 8.16 8.55 13.94
C GLY A 146 6.88 7.92 13.41
N PHE A 147 6.81 6.62 13.62
CA PHE A 147 5.65 5.79 13.36
C PHE A 147 4.65 5.86 14.51
N TYR A 148 3.38 5.78 14.15
CA TYR A 148 2.25 5.63 15.03
C TYR A 148 1.37 4.53 14.47
N GLU A 149 0.69 3.80 15.34
CA GLU A 149 -0.28 2.80 14.93
C GLU A 149 -1.66 3.22 15.40
N ALA A 150 -2.60 3.30 14.46
CA ALA A 150 -3.99 3.62 14.73
C ALA A 150 -4.84 2.34 14.62
N TYR A 151 -5.59 2.03 15.67
CA TYR A 151 -6.40 0.81 15.80
C TYR A 151 -7.86 1.18 15.97
N LEU A 152 -8.72 0.66 15.11
CA LEU A 152 -10.17 0.66 15.30
C LEU A 152 -10.60 -0.76 15.63
N GLU A 153 -11.28 -0.99 16.74
CA GLU A 153 -11.85 -2.29 17.08
C GLU A 153 -13.37 -2.25 16.96
N GLN A 154 -13.93 -3.20 16.19
CA GLN A 154 -15.37 -3.38 16.06
C GLN A 154 -15.77 -4.79 16.45
N ARG A 155 -16.92 -4.89 17.10
CA ARG A 155 -17.49 -6.17 17.54
C ARG A 155 -18.97 -6.23 17.17
N SER A 156 -19.37 -7.29 16.49
CA SER A 156 -20.76 -7.54 16.14
C SER A 156 -21.08 -9.03 16.20
N VAL A 157 -22.33 -9.40 16.44
CA VAL A 157 -22.77 -10.80 16.35
C VAL A 157 -23.59 -10.95 15.07
N LYS A 158 -23.11 -11.81 14.15
CA LYS A 158 -23.83 -12.21 12.93
C LYS A 158 -23.96 -13.74 12.93
N GLU A 159 -25.17 -14.24 12.72
CA GLU A 159 -25.42 -15.69 12.52
C GLU A 159 -24.88 -16.58 13.66
N GLY A 160 -24.93 -16.11 14.91
CA GLY A 160 -24.41 -16.86 16.07
C GLY A 160 -22.88 -16.89 16.17
N ARG A 161 -22.19 -16.04 15.41
CA ARG A 161 -20.74 -15.84 15.45
C ARG A 161 -20.42 -14.40 15.87
N LEU A 162 -19.52 -14.23 16.83
CA LEU A 162 -18.94 -12.94 17.14
C LEU A 162 -17.88 -12.61 16.09
N LEU A 163 -18.06 -11.51 15.38
CA LEU A 163 -17.07 -10.90 14.50
C LEU A 163 -16.31 -9.85 15.31
N VAL A 164 -14.99 -9.97 15.34
CA VAL A 164 -14.07 -8.98 15.94
C VAL A 164 -13.14 -8.49 14.85
N GLU A 165 -13.37 -7.28 14.39
CA GLU A 165 -12.65 -6.66 13.29
C GLU A 165 -11.68 -5.61 13.84
N LEU A 166 -10.41 -5.68 13.44
CA LEU A 166 -9.36 -4.77 13.85
C LEU A 166 -8.69 -4.11 12.63
N PRO A 167 -9.36 -3.13 11.99
CA PRO A 167 -8.68 -2.20 11.09
C PRO A 167 -7.53 -1.47 11.78
N LYS A 168 -6.32 -1.69 11.28
CA LYS A 168 -5.08 -1.05 11.72
C LYS A 168 -4.50 -0.22 10.58
N ILE A 169 -3.80 0.87 10.88
CA ILE A 169 -2.96 1.60 9.92
C ILE A 169 -1.71 2.16 10.57
N GLU A 170 -0.58 1.94 9.90
CA GLU A 170 0.71 2.52 10.26
C GLU A 170 0.81 3.94 9.68
N LEU A 171 0.96 4.93 10.56
CA LEU A 171 1.06 6.35 10.23
C LEU A 171 2.46 6.84 10.49
N LEU A 172 3.10 7.42 9.48
CA LEU A 172 4.43 8.00 9.60
C LEU A 172 4.38 9.54 9.58
N TRP A 173 4.94 10.17 10.60
CA TRP A 173 5.24 11.60 10.59
C TRP A 173 6.76 11.79 10.54
N ALA A 174 7.22 12.63 9.62
CA ALA A 174 8.63 12.95 9.45
C ALA A 174 8.81 14.43 9.14
N SER A 175 9.84 15.04 9.75
CA SER A 175 10.23 16.42 9.44
C SER A 175 11.36 16.44 8.40
N CYS A 176 11.34 17.41 7.49
CA CYS A 176 12.47 17.66 6.57
C CYS A 176 13.63 18.43 7.24
N GLN A 177 13.41 18.94 8.46
CA GLN A 177 14.48 19.57 9.24
C GLN A 177 15.31 18.49 9.95
N PRO A 178 16.64 18.64 10.02
CA PRO A 178 17.48 17.73 10.78
C PRO A 178 17.02 17.75 12.25
N LYS A 179 16.36 16.70 12.67
CA LYS A 179 16.19 16.36 14.08
C LYS A 179 17.12 15.17 14.32
N GLU A 180 17.78 15.14 15.47
CA GLU A 180 18.41 13.91 15.95
C GLU A 180 17.26 12.91 16.17
N ILE A 181 17.08 12.02 15.21
CA ILE A 181 16.10 10.94 15.25
C ILE A 181 16.90 9.68 15.44
N ASP A 182 16.55 8.91 16.45
CA ASP A 182 17.05 7.55 16.62
C ASP A 182 16.42 6.66 15.54
N GLU A 183 17.12 6.48 14.43
CA GLU A 183 16.64 5.68 13.30
C GLU A 183 16.37 4.22 13.71
N GLU A 184 17.12 3.67 14.66
CA GLU A 184 16.91 2.31 15.17
C GLU A 184 15.63 2.23 16.00
N ALA A 185 15.35 3.24 16.84
CA ALA A 185 14.09 3.32 17.55
C ALA A 185 12.91 3.48 16.58
N VAL A 186 13.10 4.20 15.47
CA VAL A 186 12.05 4.36 14.45
C VAL A 186 11.73 3.06 13.74
N ALA A 187 12.73 2.22 13.46
CA ALA A 187 12.53 0.93 12.79
C ALA A 187 11.87 -0.13 13.68
N LYS A 188 11.61 0.15 14.96
CA LYS A 188 10.96 -0.81 15.86
C LYS A 188 9.45 -0.84 15.60
N PRO A 189 8.88 -2.02 15.28
CA PRO A 189 7.44 -2.14 15.12
C PRO A 189 6.70 -1.88 16.44
N ILE A 190 5.57 -1.20 16.35
CA ILE A 190 4.68 -0.96 17.50
C ILE A 190 3.70 -2.14 17.61
N VAL A 191 3.63 -2.74 18.80
CA VAL A 191 2.79 -3.92 19.11
C VAL A 191 1.73 -3.55 20.14
N ASN A 192 0.50 -4.02 19.94
CA ASN A 192 -0.58 -3.85 20.90
C ASN A 192 -0.95 -5.18 21.56
N GLU A 193 -0.33 -5.49 22.69
CA GLU A 193 -0.55 -6.77 23.40
C GLU A 193 -1.99 -6.99 23.91
N ALA A 194 -2.84 -5.95 23.90
CA ALA A 194 -4.22 -6.04 24.37
C ALA A 194 -5.20 -6.63 23.34
N VAL A 195 -4.84 -6.68 22.05
CA VAL A 195 -5.73 -7.17 20.99
C VAL A 195 -5.58 -8.67 20.76
N ALA A 196 -6.68 -9.33 20.40
CA ALA A 196 -6.73 -10.77 20.25
C ALA A 196 -6.02 -11.28 18.98
N LEU A 197 -5.99 -10.48 17.92
CA LEU A 197 -5.30 -10.75 16.68
C LEU A 197 -4.69 -9.44 16.17
N GLU A 198 -3.42 -9.44 15.79
CA GLU A 198 -2.73 -8.28 15.26
C GLU A 198 -1.86 -8.66 14.05
N LEU A 199 -1.80 -7.76 13.07
CA LEU A 199 -0.79 -7.75 12.03
C LEU A 199 0.22 -6.64 12.32
N VAL A 200 1.50 -7.01 12.32
CA VAL A 200 2.61 -6.08 12.55
C VAL A 200 3.55 -6.17 11.35
N ARG A 201 3.84 -5.03 10.71
CA ARG A 201 4.87 -5.00 9.66
C ARG A 201 6.24 -5.04 10.32
N ILE A 202 7.10 -5.94 9.86
CA ILE A 202 8.51 -5.96 10.29
C ILE A 202 9.27 -5.01 9.38
N HIS A 203 9.84 -3.95 9.96
CA HIS A 203 10.66 -2.97 9.23
C HIS A 203 12.05 -3.56 8.96
N LYS A 204 12.72 -3.05 7.93
CA LYS A 204 14.13 -3.39 7.69
C LYS A 204 15.01 -2.69 8.73
N GLU A 205 16.18 -3.26 9.06
CA GLU A 205 17.11 -2.65 10.01
C GLU A 205 17.58 -1.24 9.58
N ASP A 206 17.63 -0.98 8.28
CA ASP A 206 18.00 0.30 7.68
C ASP A 206 16.77 1.16 7.28
N GLU A 207 15.58 0.82 7.78
CA GLU A 207 14.35 1.53 7.46
C GLU A 207 14.19 2.82 8.26
N GLY A 208 14.62 3.94 7.68
CA GLY A 208 14.36 5.28 8.25
C GLY A 208 12.98 5.85 7.88
N CYS A 209 12.63 7.01 8.47
CA CYS A 209 11.38 7.77 8.25
C CYS A 209 11.08 8.16 6.78
N MET A 210 12.06 8.02 5.88
CA MET A 210 11.91 8.39 4.47
C MET A 210 11.93 7.16 3.55
N ASN A 211 12.08 5.96 4.11
CA ASN A 211 12.03 4.74 3.32
C ASN A 211 10.64 4.55 2.70
N ARG A 212 10.62 3.89 1.55
CA ARG A 212 9.41 3.58 0.81
C ARG A 212 9.53 2.15 0.32
N ILE A 213 8.49 1.38 0.55
CA ILE A 213 8.34 0.07 -0.08
C ILE A 213 8.25 0.29 -1.59
N VAL A 214 9.01 -0.48 -2.35
CA VAL A 214 8.95 -0.48 -3.81
C VAL A 214 8.65 -1.87 -4.36
N SER A 215 8.16 -1.94 -5.60
CA SER A 215 7.99 -3.22 -6.30
C SER A 215 9.32 -3.99 -6.32
N GLY A 216 9.28 -5.29 -6.06
CA GLY A 216 10.44 -6.16 -5.90
C GLY A 216 10.92 -6.29 -4.46
N ASP A 217 10.52 -5.39 -3.54
CA ASP A 217 10.80 -5.58 -2.11
C ASP A 217 10.07 -6.82 -1.56
N VAL A 218 10.70 -7.49 -0.59
CA VAL A 218 10.03 -8.44 0.28
C VAL A 218 9.58 -7.70 1.53
N VAL A 219 8.28 -7.71 1.80
CA VAL A 219 7.67 -7.12 2.99
C VAL A 219 7.24 -8.24 3.91
N ASN A 220 7.72 -8.18 5.16
CA ASN A 220 7.46 -9.18 6.17
C ASN A 220 6.39 -8.66 7.14
N PHE A 221 5.50 -9.55 7.56
CA PHE A 221 4.50 -9.30 8.57
C PHE A 221 4.57 -10.37 9.64
N GLN A 222 4.37 -9.99 10.89
CA GLN A 222 4.18 -10.90 12.00
C GLN A 222 2.71 -10.90 12.41
N VAL A 223 2.14 -12.10 12.56
CA VAL A 223 0.81 -12.32 13.11
C VAL A 223 0.96 -12.59 14.59
N LEU A 224 0.32 -11.77 15.41
CA LEU A 224 0.33 -11.89 16.86
C LEU A 224 -1.07 -12.17 17.40
N SER A 225 -1.14 -12.90 18.50
CA SER A 225 -2.33 -13.05 19.33
C SER A 225 -1.96 -12.64 20.76
N TYR A 226 -2.53 -11.54 21.25
CA TYR A 226 -2.17 -10.94 22.54
C TYR A 226 -0.66 -10.72 22.69
N GLY A 227 -0.04 -10.09 21.69
CA GLY A 227 1.40 -9.78 21.64
C GLY A 227 2.32 -10.98 21.37
N LYS A 228 1.79 -12.20 21.27
CA LYS A 228 2.60 -13.41 21.05
C LYS A 228 2.47 -13.92 19.62
N PRO A 229 3.56 -14.34 18.96
CA PRO A 229 3.48 -14.87 17.61
C PRO A 229 2.59 -16.10 17.50
N VAL A 230 1.80 -16.16 16.42
CA VAL A 230 0.88 -17.28 16.16
C VAL A 230 1.10 -17.87 14.76
N ALA A 231 1.37 -19.17 14.74
CA ALA A 231 1.60 -19.95 13.52
C ALA A 231 0.28 -20.45 12.90
N GLY A 232 0.32 -20.81 11.63
CA GLY A 232 -0.81 -21.47 10.96
C GLY A 232 -1.95 -20.54 10.57
N ILE A 233 -1.79 -19.21 10.72
CA ILE A 233 -2.84 -18.25 10.39
C ILE A 233 -2.75 -17.88 8.91
N PRO A 234 -3.85 -18.00 8.14
CA PRO A 234 -3.88 -17.53 6.76
C PRO A 234 -3.83 -16.01 6.74
N VAL A 235 -2.88 -15.48 5.97
CA VAL A 235 -2.68 -14.06 5.71
C VAL A 235 -2.77 -13.82 4.21
N SER A 236 -3.66 -12.91 3.81
CA SER A 236 -3.84 -12.53 2.41
C SER A 236 -3.33 -11.12 2.17
N MET A 237 -2.60 -10.92 1.08
CA MET A 237 -2.28 -9.60 0.54
C MET A 237 -3.06 -9.38 -0.74
N VAL A 238 -3.71 -8.23 -0.85
CA VAL A 238 -4.36 -7.73 -2.06
C VAL A 238 -3.71 -6.40 -2.43
N THR A 239 -3.39 -6.20 -3.70
CA THR A 239 -2.84 -4.93 -4.21
C THR A 239 -3.89 -4.14 -4.97
N GLN A 240 -3.60 -2.87 -5.26
CA GLN A 240 -4.56 -1.93 -5.84
C GLN A 240 -5.17 -2.38 -7.18
N GLU A 241 -4.43 -3.09 -8.04
CA GLU A 241 -4.98 -3.61 -9.30
C GLU A 241 -5.64 -5.00 -9.15
N GLY A 242 -5.70 -5.53 -7.93
CA GLY A 242 -6.45 -6.72 -7.59
C GLY A 242 -5.66 -8.02 -7.59
N TRP A 243 -4.33 -8.00 -7.77
CA TRP A 243 -3.54 -9.19 -7.49
C TRP A 243 -3.68 -9.60 -6.03
N ARG A 244 -3.78 -10.91 -5.82
CA ARG A 244 -3.98 -11.52 -4.51
C ARG A 244 -3.04 -12.67 -4.31
N ASN A 245 -2.47 -12.76 -3.12
CA ASN A 245 -1.71 -13.91 -2.67
C ASN A 245 -2.03 -14.21 -1.21
N THR A 246 -2.19 -15.48 -0.88
CA THR A 246 -2.46 -15.95 0.49
C THR A 246 -1.34 -16.88 0.91
N GLN A 247 -0.76 -16.60 2.08
CA GLN A 247 0.28 -17.40 2.70
C GLN A 247 -0.13 -17.71 4.14
N THR A 248 0.54 -18.69 4.75
CA THR A 248 0.26 -19.08 6.13
C THR A 248 1.43 -18.66 7.02
N SER A 249 1.14 -18.08 8.18
CA SER A 249 2.18 -17.68 9.13
C SER A 249 2.99 -18.90 9.61
N ASP A 250 4.31 -18.73 9.70
CA ASP A 250 5.24 -19.78 10.11
C ASP A 250 5.28 -19.96 11.64
N ALA A 251 6.21 -20.79 12.14
CA ALA A 251 6.37 -21.06 13.58
C ALA A 251 6.72 -19.80 14.40
N SER A 252 7.29 -18.77 13.78
CA SER A 252 7.59 -17.47 14.38
C SER A 252 6.46 -16.45 14.20
N GLY A 253 5.30 -16.89 13.67
CA GLY A 253 4.18 -16.05 13.29
C GLY A 253 4.45 -15.18 12.06
N THR A 254 5.52 -15.43 11.31
CA THR A 254 5.95 -14.55 10.21
C THR A 254 5.37 -15.00 8.88
N VAL A 255 5.08 -14.03 8.00
CA VAL A 255 4.72 -14.22 6.60
C VAL A 255 5.41 -13.16 5.75
N ALA A 256 5.81 -13.51 4.52
CA ALA A 256 6.59 -12.63 3.66
C ALA A 256 5.97 -12.51 2.27
N PHE A 257 5.75 -11.30 1.77
CA PHE A 257 5.22 -11.07 0.43
C PHE A 257 6.22 -10.29 -0.41
N THR A 258 6.49 -10.76 -1.63
CA THR A 258 7.20 -9.96 -2.63
C THR A 258 6.20 -8.99 -3.26
N MET A 259 6.49 -7.70 -3.16
CA MET A 259 5.69 -6.66 -3.79
C MET A 259 5.79 -6.76 -5.29
N ILE A 260 4.68 -7.09 -5.94
CA ILE A 260 4.64 -7.14 -7.39
C ILE A 260 4.45 -5.74 -7.98
N ARG A 261 4.87 -5.56 -9.23
CA ARG A 261 4.57 -4.35 -9.98
C ARG A 261 3.25 -4.56 -10.72
N GLU A 262 2.31 -3.62 -10.56
CA GLU A 262 1.07 -3.59 -11.35
C GLU A 262 0.91 -2.31 -12.18
N TYR A 263 1.70 -1.28 -11.88
CA TYR A 263 1.73 -0.04 -12.65
C TYR A 263 2.58 -0.16 -13.93
N PHE A 264 1.91 -0.37 -15.06
CA PHE A 264 2.49 -0.45 -16.41
C PHE A 264 1.88 0.58 -17.38
N PRO A 265 2.08 1.89 -17.12
CA PRO A 265 1.60 2.93 -18.04
C PRO A 265 2.42 2.93 -19.33
N ASN A 266 1.95 3.66 -20.34
CA ASN A 266 2.80 4.04 -21.46
C ASN A 266 4.01 4.85 -20.96
N TRP A 267 5.14 4.78 -21.68
CA TRP A 267 6.38 5.44 -21.24
C TRP A 267 6.22 6.95 -21.00
N LEU A 268 5.49 7.65 -21.88
CA LEU A 268 5.24 9.08 -21.77
C LEU A 268 4.30 9.45 -20.61
N GLU A 269 3.58 8.48 -20.07
CA GLU A 269 2.63 8.64 -18.97
C GLU A 269 3.20 8.13 -17.64
N PHE A 270 4.44 7.62 -17.65
CA PHE A 270 5.06 7.03 -16.48
C PHE A 270 5.32 8.08 -15.40
N LYS A 271 4.72 7.85 -14.22
CA LYS A 271 4.93 8.66 -13.03
C LYS A 271 5.83 7.92 -12.07
N LYS A 272 7.06 8.41 -11.90
CA LYS A 272 8.04 7.85 -10.94
C LYS A 272 7.50 7.76 -9.50
N TYR A 273 6.69 8.74 -9.11
CA TYR A 273 6.10 8.83 -7.77
C TYR A 273 4.68 8.26 -7.69
N HIS A 274 4.25 7.52 -8.72
CA HIS A 274 3.02 6.73 -8.64
C HIS A 274 3.05 5.86 -7.39
N THR A 275 1.98 5.91 -6.62
CA THR A 275 1.87 5.21 -5.35
C THR A 275 0.62 4.33 -5.42
N ASP A 276 0.83 3.04 -5.26
CA ASP A 276 -0.24 2.06 -5.15
C ASP A 276 -0.42 1.66 -3.69
N VAL A 277 -1.62 1.20 -3.36
CA VAL A 277 -1.98 0.68 -2.05
C VAL A 277 -1.99 -0.85 -2.09
N PHE A 278 -1.59 -1.49 -1.00
CA PHE A 278 -1.89 -2.89 -0.73
C PHE A 278 -2.65 -3.01 0.59
N LEU A 279 -3.36 -4.11 0.78
CA LEU A 279 -4.09 -4.46 1.99
C LEU A 279 -3.70 -5.87 2.40
N VAL A 280 -3.23 -6.01 3.63
CA VAL A 280 -2.96 -7.31 4.25
C VAL A 280 -4.07 -7.62 5.24
N SER A 281 -4.61 -8.83 5.21
CA SER A 281 -5.61 -9.31 6.16
C SER A 281 -5.22 -10.67 6.74
N ALA A 282 -5.46 -10.84 8.04
CA ALA A 282 -5.29 -12.10 8.76
C ALA A 282 -6.62 -12.49 9.40
N VAL A 283 -6.97 -13.77 9.29
CA VAL A 283 -8.23 -14.29 9.83
C VAL A 283 -7.94 -15.46 10.77
N MET A 284 -8.45 -15.37 11.99
CA MET A 284 -8.37 -16.43 13.01
C MET A 284 -9.76 -16.76 13.52
N GLU A 285 -10.11 -18.04 13.53
CA GLU A 285 -11.39 -18.52 14.07
C GLU A 285 -11.17 -19.32 15.35
N LYS A 286 -12.04 -19.13 16.35
CA LYS A 286 -12.04 -19.86 17.61
C LYS A 286 -13.44 -20.35 17.97
N ASN A 287 -13.50 -21.55 18.54
CA ASN A 287 -14.73 -22.11 19.09
C ASN A 287 -14.92 -21.63 20.53
N GLU A 288 -15.35 -20.38 20.68
CA GLU A 288 -15.63 -19.75 21.96
C GLU A 288 -17.09 -19.30 22.00
N SER A 289 -17.78 -19.59 23.09
CA SER A 289 -19.18 -19.20 23.31
C SER A 289 -19.27 -18.05 24.30
N GLY A 290 -20.25 -17.17 24.10
CA GLY A 290 -20.47 -16.02 24.98
C GLY A 290 -21.71 -15.23 24.59
N ALA A 291 -21.81 -14.00 25.09
CA ALA A 291 -22.84 -13.06 24.68
C ALA A 291 -22.28 -11.65 24.56
N LEU A 292 -22.67 -10.93 23.50
CA LEU A 292 -22.39 -9.50 23.31
C LEU A 292 -23.72 -8.77 23.26
N ASN A 293 -23.93 -7.77 24.13
CA ASN A 293 -25.18 -6.99 24.18
C ASN A 293 -26.45 -7.86 24.23
N GLY A 294 -26.39 -8.99 24.94
CA GLY A 294 -27.51 -9.95 25.07
C GLY A 294 -27.66 -10.93 23.91
N GLN A 295 -26.92 -10.78 22.81
CA GLN A 295 -26.90 -11.74 21.70
C GLN A 295 -25.86 -12.82 21.95
N SER A 296 -26.28 -14.08 21.98
CA SER A 296 -25.36 -15.21 22.17
C SER A 296 -24.61 -15.58 20.89
N TYR A 297 -23.39 -16.08 21.07
CA TYR A 297 -22.57 -16.64 20.00
C TYR A 297 -21.88 -17.93 20.45
N SER A 298 -21.52 -18.78 19.50
CA SER A 298 -20.84 -20.08 19.73
C SER A 298 -19.45 -20.18 19.09
N SER A 299 -19.09 -19.20 18.26
CA SER A 299 -17.77 -19.06 17.65
C SER A 299 -17.37 -17.59 17.55
N VAL A 300 -16.07 -17.33 17.46
CA VAL A 300 -15.49 -16.01 17.28
C VAL A 300 -14.61 -16.02 16.05
N ARG A 301 -14.76 -15.02 15.18
CA ARG A 301 -13.87 -14.76 14.04
C ARG A 301 -13.19 -13.43 14.27
N TYR A 302 -11.88 -13.48 14.39
CA TYR A 302 -11.01 -12.31 14.46
C TYR A 302 -10.48 -12.02 13.07
N GLU A 303 -10.56 -10.76 12.66
CA GLU A 303 -10.05 -10.27 11.39
C GLU A 303 -9.23 -9.01 11.63
N ALA A 304 -7.93 -9.07 11.34
CA ALA A 304 -7.04 -7.92 11.44
C ALA A 304 -6.65 -7.48 10.05
N THR A 305 -6.64 -6.17 9.79
CA THR A 305 -6.24 -5.62 8.49
C THR A 305 -5.19 -4.53 8.64
N LEU A 306 -4.23 -4.49 7.72
CA LEU A 306 -3.16 -3.50 7.69
C LEU A 306 -2.90 -3.08 6.23
N PRO A 307 -3.26 -1.85 5.85
CA PRO A 307 -2.94 -1.31 4.54
C PRO A 307 -1.49 -0.82 4.52
N GLY A 308 -0.92 -0.75 3.33
CA GLY A 308 0.36 -0.09 3.10
C GLY A 308 0.42 0.54 1.73
N LYS A 309 1.47 1.33 1.49
CA LYS A 309 1.72 2.03 0.24
C LYS A 309 3.03 1.55 -0.35
N TYR A 310 3.08 1.40 -1.67
CA TYR A 310 4.30 1.04 -2.38
C TYR A 310 4.41 1.79 -3.71
N ARG A 311 5.63 1.85 -4.27
CA ARG A 311 5.92 2.55 -5.53
C ARG A 311 6.59 1.63 -6.55
N PRO A 312 6.59 1.98 -7.84
CA PRO A 312 7.44 1.31 -8.81
C PRO A 312 8.92 1.39 -8.43
N SER A 313 9.67 0.30 -8.65
CA SER A 313 11.10 0.25 -8.37
C SER A 313 11.87 1.28 -9.19
N PRO A 314 12.85 1.99 -8.59
CA PRO A 314 13.71 2.86 -9.36
C PRO A 314 14.68 2.11 -10.28
N HIS A 315 14.90 0.83 -10.03
CA HIS A 315 15.77 -0.01 -10.86
C HIS A 315 15.15 -0.28 -12.23
N ASP A 316 13.82 -0.32 -12.31
CA ASP A 316 13.10 -0.60 -13.55
C ASP A 316 13.38 0.41 -14.65
N TYR A 317 13.55 1.70 -14.33
CA TYR A 317 13.86 2.72 -15.34
C TYR A 317 15.36 2.85 -15.61
N ARG A 318 16.21 2.53 -14.61
CA ARG A 318 17.67 2.58 -14.80
C ARG A 318 18.09 1.56 -15.86
N SER A 319 17.51 0.37 -15.88
CA SER A 319 17.81 -0.66 -16.88
C SER A 319 17.50 -0.20 -18.32
N TYR A 320 16.40 0.52 -18.55
CA TYR A 320 16.08 1.10 -19.86
C TYR A 320 17.12 2.16 -20.29
N ALA A 321 17.53 3.04 -19.38
CA ALA A 321 18.56 4.04 -19.67
C ALA A 321 19.89 3.38 -20.04
N TRP A 322 20.28 2.30 -19.35
CA TRP A 322 21.46 1.50 -19.70
C TRP A 322 21.31 0.84 -21.07
N GLY A 323 20.18 0.21 -21.36
CA GLY A 323 19.92 -0.41 -22.66
C GLY A 323 19.99 0.59 -23.82
N LEU A 324 19.39 1.78 -23.65
CA LEU A 324 19.47 2.87 -24.61
C LEU A 324 20.91 3.38 -24.77
N GLY A 325 21.61 3.57 -23.64
CA GLY A 325 23.01 4.03 -23.63
C GLY A 325 23.94 3.07 -24.36
N ILE A 326 23.81 1.77 -24.12
CA ILE A 326 24.57 0.73 -24.84
C ILE A 326 24.21 0.73 -26.33
N SER A 327 22.92 0.81 -26.68
CA SER A 327 22.49 0.85 -28.08
C SER A 327 23.03 2.06 -28.82
N PHE A 328 22.95 3.24 -28.20
CA PHE A 328 23.49 4.49 -28.76
C PHE A 328 25.02 4.40 -28.92
N PHE A 329 25.72 3.88 -27.91
CA PHE A 329 27.15 3.65 -27.97
C PHE A 329 27.52 2.74 -29.16
N VAL A 330 26.83 1.61 -29.34
CA VAL A 330 27.06 0.68 -30.46
C VAL A 330 26.80 1.35 -31.80
N ILE A 331 25.73 2.15 -31.93
CA ILE A 331 25.41 2.87 -33.17
C ILE A 331 26.50 3.91 -33.51
N VAL A 332 26.91 4.72 -32.54
CA VAL A 332 27.91 5.78 -32.75
C VAL A 332 29.28 5.18 -33.08
N PHE A 333 29.75 4.22 -32.28
CA PHE A 333 31.06 3.59 -32.50
C PHE A 333 31.07 2.68 -33.73
N GLY A 334 30.00 1.91 -33.95
CA GLY A 334 29.85 1.10 -35.16
C GLY A 334 29.80 1.97 -36.42
N GLY A 335 29.05 3.06 -36.39
CA GLY A 335 29.00 4.06 -37.46
C GLY A 335 30.36 4.71 -37.72
N LEU A 336 31.07 5.12 -36.67
CA LEU A 336 32.41 5.68 -36.77
C LEU A 336 33.42 4.67 -37.33
N ALA A 337 33.39 3.43 -36.87
CA ALA A 337 34.27 2.36 -37.35
C ALA A 337 34.03 2.10 -38.84
N VAL A 338 32.77 1.98 -39.28
CA VAL A 338 32.39 1.82 -40.69
C VAL A 338 32.82 3.04 -41.51
N TYR A 339 32.63 4.26 -40.99
CA TYR A 339 33.05 5.49 -41.65
C TYR A 339 34.57 5.54 -41.86
N LEU A 340 35.36 5.29 -40.81
CA LEU A 340 36.82 5.26 -40.89
C LEU A 340 37.31 4.15 -41.83
N TYR A 341 36.68 2.98 -41.79
CA TYR A 341 36.96 1.88 -42.71
C TYR A 341 36.70 2.27 -44.17
N ARG A 342 35.56 2.88 -44.48
CA ARG A 342 35.23 3.38 -45.83
C ARG A 342 36.20 4.47 -46.27
N ARG A 343 36.49 5.45 -45.41
CA ARG A 343 37.39 6.56 -45.73
C ARG A 343 38.81 6.08 -46.07
N ARG A 344 39.33 5.07 -45.38
CA ARG A 344 40.65 4.47 -45.70
C ARG A 344 40.69 3.76 -47.06
N ARG A 345 39.55 3.31 -47.58
CA ARG A 345 39.46 2.61 -48.88
C ARG A 345 39.14 3.52 -50.06
N LEU A 346 38.77 4.78 -49.82
CA LEU A 346 38.69 5.77 -50.87
C LEU A 346 40.11 6.07 -51.36
N LYS A 347 40.51 5.43 -52.46
CA LYS A 347 41.80 5.70 -53.11
C LYS A 347 41.81 7.19 -53.53
N PRO A 348 42.84 7.97 -53.19
CA PRO A 348 42.99 9.32 -53.71
C PRO A 348 42.94 9.29 -55.24
N TYR A 349 42.29 10.28 -55.85
CA TYR A 349 42.32 10.48 -57.30
C TYR A 349 43.79 10.49 -57.74
N LYS A 350 44.16 9.51 -58.57
CA LYS A 350 45.51 9.43 -59.13
C LYS A 350 45.46 10.20 -60.44
N GLU A 351 46.00 11.43 -60.45
CA GLU A 351 46.14 12.19 -61.69
C GLU A 351 46.97 11.38 -62.68
N VAL A 352 46.34 11.00 -63.80
CA VAL A 352 47.05 10.38 -64.92
C VAL A 352 47.60 11.54 -65.74
N ARG A 353 48.90 11.80 -65.65
CA ARG A 353 49.58 12.67 -66.62
C ARG A 353 49.69 11.89 -67.93
N VAL A 354 48.92 12.29 -68.92
CA VAL A 354 49.07 11.83 -70.30
C VAL A 354 50.22 12.62 -70.90
N ASP A 355 51.33 11.95 -71.19
CA ASP A 355 52.46 12.53 -71.89
C ASP A 355 52.22 12.34 -73.39
N ASP A 356 51.65 13.35 -74.05
CA ASP A 356 51.45 13.34 -75.50
C ASP A 356 52.81 13.51 -76.18
N LYS A 357 53.35 12.40 -76.69
CA LYS A 357 54.43 12.43 -77.67
C LYS A 357 53.83 12.18 -79.05
N SER A 358 53.52 13.28 -79.74
CA SER A 358 53.32 13.34 -81.19
C SER A 358 54.66 13.52 -81.90
#